data_AF-A0AAX2E2E7-F1
#
_entry.id   AF-A0AAX2E2E7-F1
#
_cell.length_a   1.000
_cell.length_b   1.000
_cell.length_c   1.000
_cell.angle_alpha   90.00
_cell.angle_beta   90.00
_cell.angle_gamma   90.00
#
_symmetry.space_group_name_H-M   'P 1'
#
loop_
_entity.id
_entity.type
_entity.pdbx_description
1 polymer ?
#
loop_
_entity_poly.entity_id
_entity_poly.type
_entity_poly.pdbx_seq_one_letter_code
_entity_poly.pdbx_strand_id
1 'polypeptide(L)'
;MDPTQIQAIQQLRSLIPVGLRHAQTLLARCAGNPQQAAELYKSELLPLLMDKSGLPPEQAREYLHNAGYDLNRALHAIEEARFTLTQRILRKHHRDKGRALDLIAQAIETEERLPRQYWLAFEPLEQLAPAPRCFMVLHEWLAFEDWEGFDSALHFHLPQVIAQFRHLQLDALADTLEQADQRQKYLRASHAGSDSPTALAARVNQDPLFNSHQDAYDRYRAPLDERLFEWVEQHVRQFPA
;
A
#
# COMPACT_ATOMS: atom_id res chain seq x y z
N MET A 1 -17.22 -26.71 35.79
CA MET A 1 -16.03 -27.41 35.26
C MET A 1 -15.28 -27.98 36.43
N ASP A 2 -14.82 -29.22 36.32
CA ASP A 2 -14.01 -29.89 37.33
C ASP A 2 -12.67 -29.13 37.52
N PRO A 3 -12.20 -28.89 38.77
CA PRO A 3 -10.88 -28.28 39.03
C PRO A 3 -9.73 -28.92 38.23
N THR A 4 -9.77 -30.25 38.04
CA THR A 4 -8.75 -30.98 37.26
C THR A 4 -8.77 -30.61 35.77
N GLN A 5 -9.96 -30.40 35.19
CA GLN A 5 -10.09 -29.94 33.80
C GLN A 5 -9.58 -28.52 33.62
N ILE A 6 -9.83 -27.63 34.58
CA ILE A 6 -9.33 -26.25 34.53
C ILE A 6 -7.81 -26.24 34.53
N GLN A 7 -7.19 -27.05 35.41
CA GLN A 7 -5.74 -27.16 35.50
C GLN A 7 -5.11 -27.77 34.23
N ALA A 8 -5.72 -28.81 33.65
CA ALA A 8 -5.25 -29.41 32.40
C ALA A 8 -5.32 -28.42 31.22
N ILE A 9 -6.38 -27.60 31.14
CA ILE A 9 -6.51 -26.56 30.11
C ILE A 9 -5.43 -25.49 30.29
N GLN A 10 -5.16 -25.07 31.53
CA GLN A 10 -4.09 -24.09 31.81
C GLN A 10 -2.72 -24.63 31.41
N GLN A 11 -2.41 -25.88 31.77
CA GLN A 11 -1.15 -26.55 31.39
C GLN A 11 -1.03 -26.70 29.86
N LEU A 12 -2.09 -27.08 29.16
CA LEU A 12 -2.04 -27.19 27.69
C LEU A 12 -1.77 -25.82 27.05
N ARG A 13 -2.42 -24.76 27.53
CA ARG A 13 -2.26 -23.39 27.02
C ARG A 13 -0.91 -22.75 27.35
N SER A 14 -0.18 -23.27 28.34
CA SER A 14 1.23 -22.88 28.56
C SER A 14 2.18 -23.56 27.58
N LEU A 15 1.78 -24.67 26.95
CA LEU A 15 2.60 -25.41 25.99
C LEU A 15 2.37 -24.97 24.54
N ILE A 16 1.14 -24.55 24.20
CA ILE A 16 0.74 -24.20 22.83
C ILE A 16 -0.26 -23.02 22.83
N PRO A 17 -0.24 -22.18 21.77
CA PRO A 17 -1.15 -21.04 21.64
C PRO A 17 -2.54 -21.49 21.17
N VAL A 18 -3.32 -22.08 22.09
CA VAL A 18 -4.65 -22.64 21.78
C VAL A 18 -5.78 -21.93 22.54
N GLY A 19 -6.92 -21.75 21.86
CA GLY A 19 -8.14 -21.20 22.45
C GLY A 19 -8.87 -22.21 23.35
N LEU A 20 -9.70 -21.71 24.29
CA LEU A 20 -10.35 -22.53 25.32
C LEU A 20 -11.17 -23.72 24.77
N ARG A 21 -12.00 -23.50 23.75
CA ARG A 21 -12.85 -24.54 23.15
C ARG A 21 -12.02 -25.64 22.45
N HIS A 22 -10.97 -25.21 21.74
CA HIS A 22 -10.08 -26.13 21.05
C HIS A 22 -9.25 -26.94 22.06
N ALA A 23 -8.76 -26.30 23.13
CA ALA A 23 -8.06 -26.96 24.23
C ALA A 23 -8.91 -28.07 24.88
N GLN A 24 -10.19 -27.79 25.15
CA GLN A 24 -11.13 -28.79 25.69
C GLN A 24 -11.29 -29.99 24.75
N THR A 25 -11.37 -29.74 23.45
CA THR A 25 -11.53 -30.78 22.44
C THR A 25 -10.28 -31.66 22.34
N LEU A 26 -9.08 -31.06 22.32
CA LEU A 26 -7.82 -31.81 22.31
C LEU A 26 -7.65 -32.66 23.58
N LEU A 27 -7.94 -32.09 24.75
CA LEU A 27 -7.86 -32.81 26.01
C LEU A 27 -8.84 -33.99 26.05
N ALA A 28 -10.07 -33.83 25.54
CA ALA A 28 -11.02 -34.93 25.46
C ALA A 28 -10.51 -36.08 24.57
N ARG A 29 -9.84 -35.76 23.46
CA ARG A 29 -9.23 -36.74 22.55
C ARG A 29 -8.01 -37.44 23.16
N CYS A 30 -7.34 -36.82 24.13
CA CYS A 30 -6.13 -37.32 24.78
C CYS A 30 -6.37 -37.73 26.24
N ALA A 31 -7.59 -38.12 26.60
CA ALA A 31 -7.96 -38.58 27.95
C ALA A 31 -7.53 -37.62 29.09
N GLY A 32 -7.53 -36.31 28.81
CA GLY A 32 -7.16 -35.26 29.76
C GLY A 32 -5.66 -34.99 29.88
N ASN A 33 -4.80 -35.65 29.09
CA ASN A 33 -3.34 -35.48 29.15
C ASN A 33 -2.87 -34.25 28.33
N PRO A 34 -2.35 -33.18 28.95
CA PRO A 34 -1.93 -31.96 28.25
C PRO A 34 -0.74 -32.16 27.31
N GLN A 35 0.22 -33.01 27.65
CA GLN A 35 1.41 -33.25 26.84
C GLN A 35 1.05 -34.00 25.56
N GLN A 36 0.22 -35.03 25.66
CA GLN A 36 -0.28 -35.76 24.47
C GLN A 36 -1.14 -34.86 23.59
N ALA A 37 -1.99 -34.03 24.19
CA ALA A 37 -2.80 -33.05 23.47
C ALA A 37 -1.92 -32.01 22.73
N ALA A 38 -0.81 -31.57 23.33
CA ALA A 38 0.13 -30.66 22.70
C ALA A 38 0.83 -31.32 21.50
N GLU A 39 1.32 -32.55 21.63
CA GLU A 39 1.97 -33.26 20.50
C GLU A 39 0.98 -33.55 19.36
N LEU A 40 -0.26 -33.91 19.69
CA LEU A 40 -1.32 -34.07 18.70
C LEU A 40 -1.55 -32.77 17.94
N TYR A 41 -1.71 -31.64 18.64
CA TYR A 41 -1.87 -30.33 18.02
C TYR A 41 -0.70 -29.96 17.09
N LYS A 42 0.54 -30.17 17.54
CA LYS A 42 1.74 -29.92 16.71
C LYS A 42 1.75 -30.79 15.45
N SER A 43 1.35 -32.06 15.58
CA SER A 43 1.26 -32.99 14.45
C SER A 43 0.18 -32.60 13.44
N GLU A 44 -0.93 -32.02 13.91
CA GLU A 44 -2.03 -31.53 13.06
C GLU A 44 -1.68 -30.21 12.35
N LEU A 45 -0.84 -29.36 12.96
CA LEU A 45 -0.41 -28.10 12.36
C LEU A 45 0.54 -28.26 11.18
N LEU A 46 1.44 -29.25 11.22
CA LEU A 46 2.43 -29.45 10.17
C LEU A 46 1.82 -29.63 8.77
N PRO A 47 0.86 -30.55 8.53
CA PRO A 47 0.24 -30.69 7.22
C PRO A 47 -0.55 -29.44 6.81
N LEU A 48 -1.18 -28.74 7.75
CA LEU A 48 -1.90 -27.49 7.47
C LEU A 48 -0.97 -26.37 7.01
N LEU A 49 0.21 -26.24 7.63
CA LEU A 49 1.19 -25.26 7.20
C LEU A 49 1.79 -25.65 5.84
N MET A 50 2.10 -26.92 5.62
CA MET A 50 2.60 -27.42 4.34
C MET A 50 1.62 -27.14 3.20
N ASP A 51 0.32 -27.41 3.39
CA ASP A 51 -0.73 -27.14 2.40
C ASP A 51 -0.80 -25.65 2.05
N LYS A 52 -0.78 -24.78 3.07
CA LYS A 52 -0.89 -23.33 2.88
C LYS A 52 0.37 -22.68 2.31
N SER A 53 1.56 -23.21 2.62
CA SER A 53 2.83 -22.60 2.26
C SER A 53 3.53 -23.28 1.09
N GLY A 54 3.20 -24.54 0.77
CA GLY A 54 3.94 -25.37 -0.18
C GLY A 54 5.37 -25.70 0.26
N LEU A 55 5.72 -25.50 1.52
CA LEU A 55 7.06 -25.84 2.04
C LEU A 55 7.25 -27.35 2.23
N PRO A 56 8.48 -27.86 2.09
CA PRO A 56 8.80 -29.22 2.49
C PRO A 56 8.64 -29.39 4.02
N PRO A 57 8.37 -30.62 4.49
CA PRO A 57 8.06 -30.90 5.91
C PRO A 57 9.10 -30.36 6.90
N GLU A 58 10.39 -30.48 6.58
CA GLU A 58 11.46 -30.06 7.49
C GLU A 58 11.49 -28.53 7.68
N GLN A 59 11.36 -27.76 6.59
CA GLN A 59 11.29 -26.29 6.67
C GLN A 59 10.00 -25.83 7.36
N ALA A 60 8.86 -26.46 7.04
CA ALA A 60 7.59 -26.14 7.70
C ALA A 60 7.66 -26.38 9.23
N ARG A 61 8.34 -27.46 9.66
CA ARG A 61 8.56 -27.75 11.08
C ARG A 61 9.42 -26.70 11.77
N GLU A 62 10.48 -26.23 11.11
CA GLU A 62 11.34 -25.16 11.62
C GLU A 62 10.56 -23.85 11.83
N TYR A 63 9.77 -23.43 10.83
CA TYR A 63 8.92 -22.24 10.96
C TYR A 63 7.87 -22.36 12.07
N LEU A 64 7.21 -23.52 12.23
CA LEU A 64 6.30 -23.75 13.35
C LEU A 64 7.01 -23.67 14.69
N HIS A 65 8.21 -24.23 14.80
CA HIS A 65 8.99 -24.19 16.02
C HIS A 65 9.35 -22.74 16.40
N ASN A 66 9.90 -21.99 15.45
CA ASN A 66 10.30 -20.59 15.66
C ASN A 66 9.10 -19.67 15.96
N ALA A 67 7.92 -20.00 15.46
CA ALA A 67 6.67 -19.30 15.73
C ALA A 67 5.99 -19.72 17.05
N GLY A 68 6.55 -20.66 17.81
CA GLY A 68 5.93 -21.19 19.03
C GLY A 68 4.63 -21.95 18.76
N TYR A 69 4.52 -22.60 17.59
CA TYR A 69 3.34 -23.30 17.10
C TYR A 69 2.10 -22.41 16.92
N ASP A 70 2.30 -21.10 16.73
CA ASP A 70 1.28 -20.20 16.20
C ASP A 70 1.32 -20.24 14.67
N LEU A 71 0.26 -20.80 14.06
CA LEU A 71 0.15 -20.95 12.62
C LEU A 71 0.20 -19.61 11.87
N ASN A 72 -0.45 -18.57 12.38
CA ASN A 72 -0.51 -17.28 11.70
C ASN A 72 0.86 -16.61 11.73
N ARG A 73 1.55 -16.70 12.87
CA ARG A 73 2.92 -16.18 13.00
C ARG A 73 3.89 -16.94 12.10
N ALA A 74 3.75 -18.26 11.98
CA ALA A 74 4.57 -19.06 11.06
C ALA A 74 4.32 -18.67 9.59
N LEU A 75 3.05 -18.55 9.17
CA LEU A 75 2.69 -18.10 7.82
C LEU A 75 3.24 -16.71 7.52
N HIS A 76 3.15 -15.78 8.48
CA HIS A 76 3.69 -14.44 8.32
C HIS A 76 5.21 -14.44 8.14
N ALA A 77 5.94 -15.20 8.94
CA ALA A 77 7.39 -15.33 8.81
C ALA A 77 7.81 -15.96 7.47
N ILE A 78 7.00 -16.88 6.93
CA ILE A 78 7.23 -17.46 5.61
C ILE A 78 7.00 -16.44 4.51
N GLU A 79 5.96 -15.61 4.61
CA GLU A 79 5.75 -14.52 3.66
C GLU A 79 6.90 -13.52 3.69
N GLU A 80 7.38 -13.14 4.87
CA GLU A 80 8.54 -12.26 5.05
C GLU A 80 9.81 -12.80 4.44
N ALA A 81 10.04 -14.11 4.54
CA ALA A 81 11.21 -14.74 3.94
C ALA A 81 11.12 -14.85 2.40
N ARG A 82 9.92 -14.77 1.82
CA ARG A 82 9.68 -14.98 0.39
C ARG A 82 9.47 -13.71 -0.40
N PHE A 83 8.90 -12.69 0.23
CA PHE A 83 8.40 -11.50 -0.45
C PHE A 83 8.83 -10.24 0.30
N THR A 84 9.21 -9.23 -0.48
CA THR A 84 9.43 -7.89 0.09
C THR A 84 8.14 -7.31 0.67
N LEU A 85 8.25 -6.31 1.53
CA LEU A 85 7.13 -5.52 2.04
C LEU A 85 6.23 -5.04 0.90
N THR A 86 6.81 -4.45 -0.14
CA THR A 86 6.07 -4.00 -1.34
C THR A 86 5.31 -5.15 -2.01
N GLN A 87 5.95 -6.31 -2.21
CA GLN A 87 5.29 -7.49 -2.77
C GLN A 87 4.15 -8.01 -1.89
N ARG A 88 4.31 -7.97 -0.56
CA ARG A 88 3.26 -8.35 0.39
C ARG A 88 2.07 -7.42 0.29
N ILE A 89 2.30 -6.10 0.18
CA ILE A 89 1.24 -5.10 0.02
C ILE A 89 0.47 -5.35 -1.28
N LEU A 90 1.16 -5.49 -2.42
CA LEU A 90 0.55 -5.74 -3.73
C LEU A 90 -0.33 -7.00 -3.73
N ARG A 91 0.17 -8.11 -3.18
CA ARG A 91 -0.58 -9.38 -3.10
C ARG A 91 -1.82 -9.26 -2.22
N LYS A 92 -1.67 -8.64 -1.04
CA LYS A 92 -2.76 -8.50 -0.06
C LYS A 92 -3.85 -7.54 -0.55
N HIS A 93 -3.49 -6.50 -1.28
CA HIS A 93 -4.37 -5.42 -1.70
C HIS A 93 -4.62 -5.37 -3.22
N HIS A 94 -4.43 -6.48 -3.96
CA HIS A 94 -4.61 -6.54 -5.42
C HIS A 94 -5.99 -6.10 -5.94
N ARG A 95 -7.03 -6.13 -5.10
CA ARG A 95 -8.40 -5.68 -5.45
C ARG A 95 -8.69 -4.22 -5.06
N ASP A 96 -7.87 -3.65 -4.21
CA ASP A 96 -8.01 -2.30 -3.66
C ASP A 96 -6.69 -1.56 -3.90
N LYS A 97 -6.52 -1.13 -5.15
CA LYS A 97 -5.25 -0.61 -5.66
C LYS A 97 -4.89 0.71 -5.01
N GLY A 98 -5.84 1.63 -4.84
CA GLY A 98 -5.62 2.88 -4.11
C GLY A 98 -5.02 2.64 -2.72
N ARG A 99 -5.62 1.74 -1.94
CA ARG A 99 -5.06 1.34 -0.64
C ARG A 99 -3.67 0.71 -0.72
N ALA A 100 -3.41 -0.08 -1.77
CA ALA A 100 -2.08 -0.65 -1.97
C ALA A 100 -1.04 0.45 -2.21
N LEU A 101 -1.35 1.43 -3.08
CA LEU A 101 -0.48 2.55 -3.38
C LEU A 101 -0.21 3.39 -2.13
N ASP A 102 -1.23 3.70 -1.33
CA ASP A 102 -1.05 4.45 -0.07
C ASP A 102 -0.10 3.75 0.91
N LEU A 103 -0.23 2.43 1.05
CA LEU A 103 0.66 1.64 1.91
C LEU A 103 2.09 1.59 1.37
N ILE A 104 2.26 1.56 0.04
CA ILE A 104 3.59 1.61 -0.61
C ILE A 104 4.23 2.99 -0.41
N ALA A 105 3.47 4.07 -0.58
CA ALA A 105 3.95 5.43 -0.31
C ALA A 105 4.40 5.58 1.14
N GLN A 106 3.59 5.10 2.10
CA GLN A 106 3.97 5.09 3.51
C GLN A 106 5.25 4.27 3.79
N ALA A 107 5.43 3.13 3.10
CA ALA A 107 6.63 2.32 3.23
C ALA A 107 7.88 3.08 2.74
N ILE A 108 7.79 3.75 1.59
CA ILE A 108 8.88 4.57 1.03
C ILE A 108 9.20 5.73 1.97
N GLU A 109 8.18 6.47 2.44
CA GLU A 109 8.36 7.57 3.38
C GLU A 109 9.09 7.14 4.65
N THR A 110 8.76 5.95 5.17
CA THR A 110 9.36 5.41 6.39
C THR A 110 10.82 4.99 6.18
N GLU A 111 11.11 4.28 5.09
CA GLU A 111 12.45 3.78 4.79
C GLU A 111 13.42 4.92 4.47
N GLU A 112 12.97 5.87 3.64
CA GLU A 112 13.76 7.00 3.15
C GLU A 112 13.72 8.21 4.11
N ARG A 113 12.94 8.11 5.20
CA ARG A 113 12.76 9.14 6.23
C ARG A 113 12.37 10.50 5.65
N LEU A 114 11.43 10.49 4.71
CA LEU A 114 11.02 11.69 4.00
C LEU A 114 10.32 12.68 4.94
N PRO A 115 10.69 13.98 4.93
CA PRO A 115 10.04 14.97 5.76
C PRO A 115 8.67 15.36 5.20
N ARG A 116 7.59 15.09 5.94
CA ARG A 116 6.23 15.50 5.58
C ARG A 116 5.72 16.62 6.47
N GLN A 117 5.23 17.70 5.86
CA GLN A 117 4.50 18.79 6.52
C GLN A 117 3.21 19.06 5.74
N TYR A 118 2.19 18.24 5.98
CA TYR A 118 0.99 18.07 5.14
C TYR A 118 1.32 17.40 3.81
N TRP A 119 2.00 18.13 2.92
CA TRP A 119 2.46 17.63 1.62
C TRP A 119 3.97 17.37 1.64
N LEU A 120 4.43 16.44 0.80
CA LEU A 120 5.86 16.19 0.58
C LEU A 120 6.44 17.29 -0.31
N ALA A 121 7.58 17.82 0.10
CA ALA A 121 8.43 18.60 -0.77
C ALA A 121 9.00 17.67 -1.86
N PHE A 122 9.13 18.17 -3.09
CA PHE A 122 9.60 17.34 -4.21
C PHE A 122 11.13 17.23 -4.24
N GLU A 123 11.86 18.17 -3.64
CA GLU A 123 13.32 18.18 -3.61
C GLU A 123 13.91 16.92 -2.93
N PRO A 124 13.38 16.44 -1.78
CA PRO A 124 13.77 15.13 -1.24
C PRO A 124 13.46 13.95 -2.17
N LEU A 125 12.36 14.01 -2.93
CA LEU A 125 11.97 12.93 -3.83
C LEU A 125 12.95 12.75 -4.99
N GLU A 126 13.67 13.81 -5.38
CA GLU A 126 14.67 13.73 -6.45
C GLU A 126 15.81 12.76 -6.14
N GLN A 127 16.09 12.53 -4.85
CA GLN A 127 17.14 11.62 -4.36
C GLN A 127 16.74 10.14 -4.39
N LEU A 128 15.45 9.85 -4.53
CA LEU A 128 14.95 8.49 -4.62
C LEU A 128 15.42 7.82 -5.92
N ALA A 129 15.50 6.49 -5.89
CA ALA A 129 15.70 5.70 -7.11
C ALA A 129 14.60 6.02 -8.15
N PRO A 130 14.89 5.86 -9.46
CA PRO A 130 13.98 6.33 -10.51
C PRO A 130 12.53 5.84 -10.39
N ALA A 131 12.31 4.56 -10.09
CA ALA A 131 10.96 4.00 -10.00
C ALA A 131 10.19 4.48 -8.75
N PRO A 132 10.74 4.42 -7.52
CA PRO A 132 10.12 5.02 -6.34
C PRO A 132 9.89 6.53 -6.46
N ARG A 133 10.84 7.28 -7.05
CA ARG A 133 10.67 8.72 -7.32
C ARG A 133 9.45 8.99 -8.18
N CYS A 134 9.36 8.28 -9.30
CA CYS A 134 8.26 8.43 -10.24
C CYS A 134 6.91 8.15 -9.57
N PHE A 135 6.87 7.07 -8.79
CA PHE A 135 5.69 6.71 -8.00
C PHE A 135 5.33 7.79 -6.97
N MET A 136 6.27 8.23 -6.12
CA MET A 136 6.02 9.19 -5.04
C MET A 136 5.59 10.56 -5.56
N VAL A 137 6.21 11.06 -6.63
CA VAL A 137 5.85 12.34 -7.23
C VAL A 137 4.40 12.30 -7.74
N LEU A 138 4.02 11.24 -8.43
CA LEU A 138 2.67 11.12 -8.98
C LEU A 138 1.63 10.84 -7.89
N HIS A 139 1.94 9.98 -6.93
CA HIS A 139 1.06 9.69 -5.79
C HIS A 139 0.76 10.97 -4.99
N GLU A 140 1.80 11.75 -4.66
CA GLU A 140 1.63 12.99 -3.89
C GLU A 140 0.83 14.05 -4.67
N TRP A 141 1.10 14.21 -5.97
CA TRP A 141 0.37 15.18 -6.79
C TRP A 141 -1.10 14.80 -6.98
N LEU A 142 -1.40 13.52 -7.15
CA LEU A 142 -2.79 13.04 -7.25
C LEU A 142 -3.54 13.21 -5.93
N ALA A 143 -2.88 12.96 -4.79
CA ALA A 143 -3.48 13.22 -3.48
C ALA A 143 -3.76 14.72 -3.27
N PHE A 144 -2.88 15.60 -3.76
CA PHE A 144 -3.10 17.05 -3.74
C PHE A 144 -4.27 17.45 -4.65
N GLU A 145 -4.36 16.87 -5.84
CA GLU A 145 -5.47 17.11 -6.78
C GLU A 145 -6.81 16.67 -6.20
N ASP A 146 -6.88 15.49 -5.61
CA ASP A 146 -8.10 14.98 -4.96
C ASP A 146 -8.57 15.90 -3.81
N TRP A 147 -7.64 16.59 -3.14
CA TRP A 147 -7.92 17.46 -2.00
C TRP A 147 -8.23 18.91 -2.38
N GLU A 148 -7.40 19.55 -3.21
CA GLU A 148 -7.52 20.98 -3.57
C GLU A 148 -8.24 21.22 -4.91
N GLY A 149 -8.39 20.17 -5.73
CA GLY A 149 -8.96 20.24 -7.08
C GLY A 149 -7.92 20.48 -8.19
N PHE A 150 -8.32 20.12 -9.41
CA PHE A 150 -7.51 20.21 -10.62
C PHE A 150 -6.86 21.58 -10.86
N ASP A 151 -7.62 22.68 -10.72
CA ASP A 151 -7.13 24.03 -10.99
C ASP A 151 -6.03 24.47 -10.01
N SER A 152 -6.09 24.00 -8.76
CA SER A 152 -5.07 24.20 -7.74
C SER A 152 -3.85 23.32 -8.00
N ALA A 153 -4.05 22.06 -8.39
CA ALA A 153 -2.98 21.09 -8.62
C ALA A 153 -2.01 21.51 -9.72
N LEU A 154 -2.45 22.30 -10.71
CA LEU A 154 -1.57 22.84 -11.76
C LEU A 154 -0.47 23.78 -11.22
N HIS A 155 -0.62 24.32 -10.00
CA HIS A 155 0.42 25.13 -9.34
C HIS A 155 1.39 24.29 -8.49
N PHE A 156 1.08 23.01 -8.27
CA PHE A 156 1.83 22.16 -7.34
C PHE A 156 2.86 21.31 -8.09
N HIS A 157 4.10 21.82 -8.20
CA HIS A 157 5.26 21.12 -8.80
C HIS A 157 5.00 20.51 -10.19
N LEU A 158 4.15 21.14 -11.00
CA LEU A 158 3.67 20.59 -12.26
C LEU A 158 4.79 20.16 -13.25
N PRO A 159 5.91 20.89 -13.42
CA PRO A 159 6.98 20.44 -14.32
C PRO A 159 7.56 19.06 -13.95
N GLN A 160 7.74 18.80 -12.64
CA GLN A 160 8.22 17.52 -12.15
C GLN A 160 7.20 16.40 -12.40
N VAL A 161 5.92 16.70 -12.22
CA VAL A 161 4.80 15.78 -12.46
C VAL A 161 4.69 15.41 -13.94
N ILE A 162 4.72 16.40 -14.83
CA ILE A 162 4.74 16.21 -16.28
C ILE A 162 5.90 15.29 -16.69
N ALA A 163 7.09 15.51 -16.14
CA ALA A 163 8.25 14.68 -16.44
C ALA A 163 8.01 13.21 -16.04
N GLN A 164 7.34 12.95 -14.91
CA GLN A 164 6.98 11.60 -14.49
C GLN A 164 5.88 10.99 -15.36
N PHE A 165 4.85 11.74 -15.76
CA PHE A 165 3.84 11.23 -16.71
C PHE A 165 4.45 10.86 -18.06
N ARG A 166 5.39 11.67 -18.58
CA ARG A 166 6.18 11.31 -19.78
C ARG A 166 7.05 10.07 -19.54
N HIS A 167 7.61 9.91 -18.35
CA HIS A 167 8.35 8.69 -17.99
C HIS A 167 7.46 7.43 -18.02
N LEU A 168 6.19 7.56 -17.65
CA LEU A 168 5.15 6.54 -17.78
C LEU A 168 4.60 6.37 -19.21
N GLN A 169 5.15 7.08 -20.21
CA GLN A 169 4.67 7.10 -21.59
C GLN A 169 3.21 7.60 -21.71
N LEU A 170 2.82 8.51 -20.83
CA LEU A 170 1.52 9.18 -20.82
C LEU A 170 1.64 10.60 -21.42
N ASP A 171 2.27 10.71 -22.59
CA ASP A 171 2.56 11.99 -23.24
C ASP A 171 1.30 12.83 -23.48
N ALA A 172 0.21 12.20 -23.92
CA ALA A 172 -1.05 12.91 -24.15
C ALA A 172 -1.65 13.52 -22.86
N LEU A 173 -1.47 12.86 -21.71
CA LEU A 173 -1.87 13.41 -20.41
C LEU A 173 -0.95 14.57 -20.01
N ALA A 174 0.36 14.38 -20.14
CA ALA A 174 1.35 15.44 -19.89
C ALA A 174 1.06 16.70 -20.72
N ASP A 175 0.78 16.55 -22.01
CA ASP A 175 0.46 17.66 -22.91
C ASP A 175 -0.88 18.32 -22.53
N THR A 176 -1.87 17.54 -22.08
CA THR A 176 -3.15 18.07 -21.57
C THR A 176 -2.94 18.97 -20.35
N LEU A 177 -2.08 18.54 -19.41
CA LEU A 177 -1.74 19.32 -18.22
C LEU A 177 -0.97 20.59 -18.56
N GLU A 178 -0.01 20.52 -19.49
CA GLU A 178 0.72 21.71 -19.98
C GLU A 178 -0.22 22.72 -20.62
N GLN A 179 -1.17 22.27 -21.43
CA GLN A 179 -2.16 23.14 -22.08
C GLN A 179 -3.12 23.78 -21.06
N ALA A 180 -3.57 23.02 -20.06
CA ALA A 180 -4.41 23.52 -18.98
C ALA A 180 -3.69 24.63 -18.17
N ASP A 181 -2.43 24.39 -17.78
CA ASP A 181 -1.60 25.35 -17.05
C ASP A 181 -1.32 26.61 -17.88
N GLN A 182 -0.95 26.46 -19.16
CA GLN A 182 -0.76 27.59 -20.07
C GLN A 182 -2.04 28.43 -20.19
N ARG A 183 -3.21 27.79 -20.32
CA ARG A 183 -4.49 28.49 -20.40
C ARG A 183 -4.80 29.23 -19.10
N GLN A 184 -4.59 28.59 -17.95
CA GLN A 184 -4.81 29.20 -16.65
C GLN A 184 -3.90 30.41 -16.42
N LYS A 185 -2.60 30.29 -16.75
CA LYS A 185 -1.62 31.39 -16.68
C LYS A 185 -2.01 32.55 -17.59
N TYR A 186 -2.44 32.28 -18.81
CA TYR A 186 -2.92 33.30 -19.74
C TYR A 186 -4.11 34.07 -19.18
N LEU A 187 -5.11 33.39 -18.64
CA LEU A 187 -6.30 34.02 -18.05
C LEU A 187 -5.92 34.88 -16.84
N ARG A 188 -5.09 34.35 -15.93
CA ARG A 188 -4.63 35.09 -14.75
C ARG A 188 -3.80 36.33 -15.13
N ALA A 189 -2.92 36.23 -16.11
CA ALA A 189 -2.12 37.37 -16.59
C ALA A 189 -2.98 38.44 -17.28
N SER A 190 -3.98 38.03 -18.07
CA SER A 190 -4.87 38.95 -18.80
C SER A 190 -5.76 39.80 -17.88
N HIS A 191 -5.93 39.36 -16.63
CA HIS A 191 -6.76 40.00 -15.61
C HIS A 191 -5.96 40.39 -14.36
N ALA A 192 -4.63 40.43 -14.48
CA ALA A 192 -3.75 40.80 -13.38
C ALA A 192 -4.02 42.25 -12.94
N GLY A 193 -4.34 42.43 -11.65
CA GLY A 193 -4.61 43.74 -11.06
C GLY A 193 -6.03 44.29 -11.24
N SER A 194 -6.88 43.64 -12.07
CA SER A 194 -8.30 44.01 -12.20
C SER A 194 -9.21 43.20 -11.28
N ASP A 195 -8.83 41.96 -10.99
CA ASP A 195 -9.66 41.00 -10.25
C ASP A 195 -9.04 40.58 -8.92
N SER A 196 -9.91 40.28 -7.96
CA SER A 196 -9.49 39.58 -6.74
C SER A 196 -9.09 38.13 -7.07
N PRO A 197 -8.29 37.48 -6.21
CA PRO A 197 -7.90 36.07 -6.41
C PRO A 197 -9.10 35.14 -6.63
N THR A 198 -10.21 35.36 -5.92
CA THR A 198 -11.45 34.58 -6.05
C THR A 198 -12.14 34.80 -7.40
N ALA A 199 -12.15 36.04 -7.90
CA ALA A 199 -12.72 36.34 -9.21
C ALA A 199 -11.88 35.74 -10.35
N LEU A 200 -10.55 35.73 -10.20
CA LEU A 200 -9.66 35.04 -11.15
C LEU A 200 -9.90 33.52 -11.17
N ALA A 201 -10.03 32.89 -10.01
CA ALA A 201 -10.35 31.46 -9.92
C ALA A 201 -11.70 31.14 -10.60
N ALA A 202 -12.73 31.96 -10.35
CA ALA A 202 -14.03 31.81 -10.99
C ALA A 202 -13.94 31.95 -12.52
N ARG A 203 -13.13 32.87 -13.05
CA ARG A 203 -12.91 33.00 -14.51
C ARG A 203 -12.24 31.78 -15.11
N VAL A 204 -11.23 31.23 -14.45
CA VAL A 204 -10.55 30.00 -14.89
C VAL A 204 -11.58 28.86 -14.98
N ASN A 205 -12.35 28.65 -13.93
CA ASN A 205 -13.30 27.53 -13.84
C ASN A 205 -14.55 27.71 -14.74
N GLN A 206 -14.75 28.90 -15.30
CA GLN A 206 -15.79 29.19 -16.29
C GLN A 206 -15.26 29.20 -17.73
N ASP A 207 -13.95 29.09 -17.93
CA ASP A 207 -13.36 29.12 -19.25
C ASP A 207 -13.59 27.80 -20.00
N PRO A 208 -14.27 27.81 -21.16
CA PRO A 208 -14.62 26.57 -21.86
C PRO A 208 -13.39 25.77 -22.32
N LEU A 209 -12.28 26.45 -22.65
CA LEU A 209 -11.07 25.78 -23.10
C LEU A 209 -10.36 25.10 -21.92
N PHE A 210 -10.21 25.80 -20.79
CA PHE A 210 -9.72 25.21 -19.55
C PHE A 210 -10.53 23.98 -19.13
N ASN A 211 -11.86 24.11 -19.11
CA ASN A 211 -12.76 23.02 -18.76
C ASN A 211 -12.63 21.83 -19.72
N SER A 212 -12.40 22.06 -21.02
CA SER A 212 -12.17 20.97 -21.97
C SER A 212 -10.87 20.18 -21.71
N HIS A 213 -9.84 20.84 -21.16
CA HIS A 213 -8.61 20.17 -20.73
C HIS A 213 -8.82 19.40 -19.42
N GLN A 214 -9.61 19.94 -18.48
CA GLN A 214 -10.01 19.22 -17.28
C GLN A 214 -10.84 17.97 -17.63
N ASP A 215 -11.83 18.08 -18.52
CA ASP A 215 -12.60 16.93 -19.02
C ASP A 215 -11.71 15.88 -19.69
N ALA A 216 -10.61 16.32 -20.33
CA ALA A 216 -9.63 15.41 -20.91
C ALA A 216 -8.78 14.72 -19.84
N TYR A 217 -8.34 15.45 -18.82
CA TYR A 217 -7.65 14.91 -17.64
C TYR A 217 -8.51 13.88 -16.91
N ASP A 218 -9.79 14.16 -16.67
CA ASP A 218 -10.71 13.28 -15.94
C ASP A 218 -10.85 11.90 -16.60
N ARG A 219 -10.73 11.84 -17.94
CA ARG A 219 -10.71 10.55 -18.68
C ARG A 219 -9.46 9.72 -18.39
N TYR A 220 -8.34 10.36 -18.05
CA TYR A 220 -7.11 9.69 -17.64
C TYR A 220 -7.09 9.39 -16.14
N ARG A 221 -7.75 10.19 -15.29
CA ARG A 221 -7.71 10.03 -13.82
C ARG A 221 -8.11 8.63 -13.36
N ALA A 222 -9.17 8.07 -13.92
CA ALA A 222 -9.71 6.78 -13.48
C ALA A 222 -8.72 5.60 -13.64
N PRO A 223 -7.99 5.45 -14.77
CA PRO A 223 -6.97 4.41 -14.88
C PRO A 223 -5.61 4.75 -14.25
N LEU A 224 -5.37 5.92 -13.65
CA LEU A 224 -4.03 6.26 -13.14
C LEU A 224 -3.58 5.36 -11.99
N ASP A 225 -4.47 5.03 -11.05
CA ASP A 225 -4.13 4.12 -9.95
C ASP A 225 -3.73 2.73 -10.47
N GLU A 226 -4.41 2.25 -11.51
CA GLU A 226 -4.05 1.01 -12.21
C GLU A 226 -2.64 1.09 -12.79
N ARG A 227 -2.32 2.18 -13.49
CA ARG A 227 -1.00 2.40 -14.10
C ARG A 227 0.11 2.51 -13.06
N LEU A 228 -0.13 3.20 -11.95
CA LEU A 228 0.83 3.28 -10.85
C LEU A 228 1.02 1.91 -10.19
N PHE A 229 -0.04 1.13 -10.03
CA PHE A 229 0.05 -0.23 -9.51
C PHE A 229 0.91 -1.14 -10.42
N GLU A 230 0.63 -1.13 -11.73
CA GLU A 230 1.43 -1.86 -12.73
C GLU A 230 2.90 -1.41 -12.72
N TRP A 231 3.16 -0.11 -12.56
CA TRP A 231 4.51 0.45 -12.47
C TRP A 231 5.30 -0.12 -11.29
N VAL A 232 4.66 -0.19 -10.11
CA VAL A 232 5.28 -0.79 -8.91
C VAL A 232 5.53 -2.28 -9.13
N GLU A 233 4.58 -3.02 -9.70
CA GLU A 233 4.76 -4.46 -9.98
C GLU A 233 5.97 -4.73 -10.88
N GLN A 234 6.14 -3.95 -11.95
CA GLN A 234 7.24 -4.08 -12.89
C GLN A 234 8.60 -3.75 -12.27
N HIS A 235 8.63 -2.81 -11.32
CA HIS A 235 9.86 -2.30 -10.72
C HIS A 235 10.05 -2.69 -9.27
N VAL A 236 9.32 -3.71 -8.79
CA VAL A 236 9.18 -4.03 -7.36
C VAL A 236 10.50 -4.23 -6.60
N ARG A 237 11.58 -4.58 -7.31
CA ARG A 237 12.94 -4.74 -6.74
C ARG A 237 13.60 -3.42 -6.34
N GLN A 238 13.11 -2.29 -6.83
CA GLN A 238 13.59 -0.94 -6.48
C GLN A 238 12.79 -0.32 -5.33
N PHE A 239 11.69 -0.94 -4.93
CA PHE A 239 10.82 -0.48 -3.85
C PHE A 239 11.21 -1.14 -2.52
N PRO A 240 10.75 -0.56 -1.38
CA PRO A 240 10.99 -1.07 -0.04
C PRO A 240 10.91 -2.59 0.14
N ALA A 241 11.92 -3.12 0.82
CA ALA A 241 12.11 -4.54 1.12
C ALA A 241 11.26 -5.04 2.30
#